data_AF-A0A9Q0ZCV2-F1
#
_entry.id   AF-A0A9Q0ZCV2-F1
#
_cell.length_a   1.000
_cell.length_b   1.000
_cell.length_c   1.000
_cell.angle_alpha   90.00
_cell.angle_beta   90.00
_cell.angle_gamma   90.00
#
_symmetry.space_group_name_H-M   'P 1'
#
loop_
_entity.id
_entity.type
_entity.pdbx_description
1 polymer ?
#
loop_
_entity_poly.entity_id
_entity_poly.type
_entity_poly.pdbx_seq_one_letter_code
_entity_poly.pdbx_strand_id
1 'polypeptide(L)'
;MSKLSAISSCIAFFLMSSLCFPIALSETGNGILIQEFTREDGKGDVCAGLKAPVSCPVNCFRVDPVCGVDGVTYWCGCDDALCSGTRVAKLGACEVGSGGSSSLPGQALLLIHIVWLILLGFSLLFGFL
;
A
#
# COMPACT_ATOMS: atom_id res chain seq x y z
N MET A 1 -10.98 45.65 -11.88
CA MET A 1 -12.24 45.04 -11.37
C MET A 1 -12.40 43.57 -11.80
N SER A 2 -11.97 43.18 -13.00
CA SER A 2 -11.99 41.78 -13.50
C SER A 2 -11.16 40.78 -12.69
N LYS A 3 -9.98 41.18 -12.18
CA LYS A 3 -9.08 40.29 -11.41
C LYS A 3 -9.64 39.88 -10.03
N LEU A 4 -10.38 40.76 -9.34
CA LEU A 4 -11.05 40.41 -8.07
C LEU A 4 -12.24 39.47 -8.30
N SER A 5 -12.96 39.64 -9.41
CA SER A 5 -14.08 38.76 -9.78
C SER A 5 -13.59 37.35 -10.14
N ALA A 6 -12.45 37.24 -10.83
CA ALA A 6 -11.79 35.97 -11.10
C ALA A 6 -11.37 35.24 -9.82
N ILE A 7 -10.68 35.93 -8.90
CA ILE A 7 -10.27 35.33 -7.62
C ILE A 7 -11.48 34.86 -6.81
N SER A 8 -12.55 35.66 -6.76
CA SER A 8 -13.79 35.30 -6.08
C SER A 8 -14.47 34.08 -6.70
N SER A 9 -14.49 33.97 -8.03
CA SER A 9 -15.04 32.80 -8.73
C SER A 9 -14.22 31.54 -8.44
N CYS A 10 -12.90 31.66 -8.35
CA CYS A 10 -12.02 30.51 -8.13
C CYS A 10 -12.10 30.02 -6.69
N ILE A 11 -12.18 30.93 -5.72
CA ILE A 11 -12.50 30.59 -4.33
C ILE A 11 -13.86 29.89 -4.26
N ALA A 12 -14.88 30.38 -4.97
CA ALA A 12 -16.19 29.75 -5.00
C ALA A 12 -16.17 28.34 -5.64
N PHE A 13 -15.41 28.13 -6.72
CA PHE A 13 -15.24 26.80 -7.33
C PHE A 13 -14.50 25.83 -6.42
N PHE A 14 -13.42 26.26 -5.77
CA PHE A 14 -12.70 25.44 -4.79
C PHE A 14 -13.59 25.08 -3.59
N LEU A 15 -14.33 26.05 -3.04
CA LEU A 15 -15.27 25.81 -1.95
C LEU A 15 -16.40 24.86 -2.38
N MET A 16 -16.99 25.06 -3.55
CA MET A 16 -18.03 24.17 -4.08
C MET A 16 -17.51 22.77 -4.36
N SER A 17 -16.28 22.64 -4.86
CA SER A 17 -15.66 21.32 -5.02
C SER A 17 -15.42 20.67 -3.64
N SER A 18 -14.89 21.40 -2.66
CA SER A 18 -14.66 20.89 -1.30
C SER A 18 -15.95 20.56 -0.53
N LEU A 19 -17.08 21.17 -0.89
CA LEU A 19 -18.41 20.95 -0.30
C LEU A 19 -19.24 19.92 -1.08
N CYS A 20 -18.96 19.72 -2.38
CA CYS A 20 -19.68 18.81 -3.29
C CYS A 20 -18.93 17.50 -3.54
N PHE A 21 -17.63 17.46 -3.28
CA PHE A 21 -16.98 16.21 -2.95
C PHE A 21 -17.57 15.80 -1.60
N PRO A 22 -18.38 14.72 -1.53
CA PRO A 22 -18.41 14.04 -0.26
C PRO A 22 -16.93 13.75 0.02
N ILE A 23 -16.43 14.21 1.16
CA ILE A 23 -15.38 13.45 1.84
C ILE A 23 -15.85 12.02 1.63
N ALA A 24 -15.10 11.22 0.87
CA ALA A 24 -15.32 9.79 0.88
C ALA A 24 -15.03 9.40 2.33
N LEU A 25 -16.02 9.63 3.20
CA LEU A 25 -16.27 8.88 4.39
C LEU A 25 -16.48 7.51 3.78
N SER A 26 -15.36 6.80 3.64
CA SER A 26 -15.37 5.36 3.61
C SER A 26 -16.10 5.01 4.88
N GLU A 27 -17.41 4.89 4.76
CA GLU A 27 -18.25 4.19 5.69
C GLU A 27 -17.51 2.87 5.89
N THR A 28 -16.92 2.65 7.06
CA THR A 28 -16.51 1.31 7.45
C THR A 28 -17.82 0.56 7.69
N GLY A 29 -18.48 0.23 6.58
CA GLY A 29 -19.62 -0.65 6.52
C GLY A 29 -19.11 -1.99 7.01
N ASN A 30 -19.51 -2.32 8.23
CA ASN A 30 -19.39 -3.67 8.74
C ASN A 30 -20.08 -4.62 7.76
N GLY A 31 -19.29 -5.52 7.15
CA GLY A 31 -19.79 -6.73 6.52
C GLY A 31 -19.81 -6.72 4.99
N ILE A 32 -18.67 -7.07 4.39
CA ILE A 32 -18.69 -8.05 3.29
C ILE A 32 -17.87 -9.25 3.74
N LEU A 33 -18.62 -10.34 3.88
CA LEU A 33 -18.25 -11.71 4.14
C LEU A 33 -17.27 -12.16 3.06
N ILE A 34 -15.97 -12.05 3.31
CA ILE A 34 -15.05 -13.02 2.73
C ILE A 34 -15.21 -14.26 3.60
N GLN A 35 -15.91 -15.21 3.00
CA GLN A 35 -16.03 -16.56 3.49
C GLN A 35 -14.66 -17.06 3.96
N GLU A 36 -14.53 -17.13 5.27
CA GLU A 36 -14.06 -18.30 6.00
C GLU A 36 -13.29 -19.29 5.12
N PHE A 37 -11.97 -19.07 5.09
CA PHE A 37 -11.06 -20.18 5.28
C PHE A 37 -10.07 -19.82 6.38
N THR A 38 -10.58 -19.27 7.48
CA THR A 38 -9.99 -19.62 8.77
C THR A 38 -10.32 -21.08 9.00
N ARG A 39 -9.52 -21.95 8.37
CA ARG A 39 -9.30 -23.26 8.95
C ARG A 39 -8.82 -23.01 10.37
N GLU A 40 -9.73 -23.17 11.33
CA GLU A 40 -9.39 -23.86 12.55
C GLU A 40 -8.91 -25.26 12.14
N ASP A 41 -7.66 -25.35 11.68
CA ASP A 41 -6.97 -26.60 11.51
C ASP A 41 -5.53 -26.37 11.90
N GLY A 42 -5.29 -26.65 13.17
CA GLY A 42 -3.98 -27.06 13.61
C GLY A 42 -2.96 -25.94 13.66
N LYS A 43 -2.47 -25.74 14.86
CA LYS A 43 -1.10 -25.33 15.14
C LYS A 43 -0.10 -26.30 14.50
N GLY A 44 -0.06 -26.33 13.17
CA GLY A 44 0.94 -26.96 12.35
C GLY A 44 1.82 -25.83 11.81
N ASP A 45 3.11 -25.93 12.06
CA ASP A 45 4.09 -25.16 11.32
C ASP A 45 3.77 -25.29 9.82
N VAL A 46 3.64 -24.17 9.10
CA VAL A 46 3.38 -24.15 7.66
C VAL A 46 4.47 -24.93 6.90
N CYS A 47 5.64 -25.08 7.50
CA CYS A 47 6.79 -25.85 7.05
C CYS A 47 6.99 -27.14 7.87
N ALA A 48 5.95 -27.66 8.55
CA ALA A 48 6.04 -28.83 9.42
C ALA A 48 6.58 -30.05 8.65
N GLY A 49 7.81 -30.44 8.97
CA GLY A 49 8.51 -31.55 8.33
C GLY A 49 9.86 -31.17 7.73
N LEU A 50 10.14 -29.87 7.59
CA LEU A 50 11.46 -29.39 7.18
C LEU A 50 12.34 -29.25 8.41
N LYS A 51 13.41 -30.05 8.46
CA LYS A 51 14.41 -29.96 9.52
C LYS A 51 15.40 -28.85 9.15
N ALA A 52 15.76 -28.03 10.15
CA ALA A 52 16.77 -26.99 9.97
C ALA A 52 18.01 -27.58 9.27
N PRO A 53 18.41 -27.03 8.10
CA PRO A 53 19.53 -27.57 7.35
C PRO A 53 20.83 -27.36 8.15
N VAL A 54 21.73 -28.35 8.11
CA VAL A 54 23.03 -28.33 8.84
C VAL A 54 23.98 -27.28 8.26
N SER A 55 23.73 -26.85 7.02
CA SER A 55 24.47 -25.83 6.28
C SER A 55 23.50 -25.04 5.41
N CYS A 56 23.79 -23.77 5.15
CA CYS A 56 22.91 -22.84 4.44
C CYS A 56 23.35 -22.44 3.02
N PRO A 57 23.53 -23.37 2.05
CA PRO A 57 23.68 -23.00 0.65
C PRO A 57 22.28 -22.90 -0.01
N VAL A 58 21.50 -21.89 0.35
CA VAL A 58 20.16 -21.69 -0.21
C VAL A 58 20.30 -21.11 -1.62
N ASN A 59 19.86 -21.86 -2.63
CA ASN A 59 19.92 -21.42 -4.02
C ASN A 59 18.63 -21.85 -4.73
N CYS A 60 17.67 -20.96 -4.87
CA CYS A 60 16.40 -21.26 -5.54
C CYS A 60 16.38 -20.73 -6.98
N PHE A 61 16.01 -21.60 -7.93
CA PHE A 61 15.79 -21.21 -9.33
C PHE A 61 14.37 -20.69 -9.58
N ARG A 62 13.42 -21.14 -8.74
CA ARG A 62 12.04 -20.67 -8.73
C ARG A 62 11.79 -19.92 -7.43
N VAL A 63 11.09 -18.80 -7.54
CA VAL A 63 10.61 -18.06 -6.38
C VAL A 63 9.49 -18.86 -5.71
N ASP A 64 9.63 -19.07 -4.41
CA ASP A 64 8.63 -19.66 -3.54
C ASP A 64 8.52 -18.77 -2.30
N PRO A 65 7.81 -17.63 -2.38
CA PRO A 65 7.82 -16.64 -1.32
C PRO A 65 7.07 -17.17 -0.09
N VAL A 66 7.66 -17.00 1.09
CA VAL A 66 7.03 -17.28 2.39
C VAL A 66 7.21 -16.09 3.33
N CYS A 67 6.25 -15.91 4.23
CA CYS A 67 6.29 -14.83 5.20
C CYS A 67 6.76 -15.36 6.55
N GLY A 68 7.90 -14.86 7.02
CA GLY A 68 8.40 -15.14 8.36
C GLY A 68 7.55 -14.50 9.45
N VAL A 69 7.62 -15.04 10.67
CA VAL A 69 7.03 -14.42 11.87
C VAL A 69 7.65 -13.06 12.20
N ASP A 70 8.80 -12.74 11.61
CA ASP A 70 9.50 -11.45 11.68
C ASP A 70 8.98 -10.41 10.66
N GLY A 71 8.00 -10.79 9.82
CA GLY A 71 7.48 -9.93 8.76
C GLY A 71 8.40 -9.80 7.54
N VAL A 72 9.45 -10.62 7.45
CA VAL A 72 10.35 -10.67 6.30
C VAL A 72 9.85 -11.70 5.29
N THR A 73 9.86 -11.32 4.02
CA THR A 73 9.57 -12.25 2.92
C THR A 73 10.84 -13.00 2.55
N TYR A 74 10.82 -14.32 2.71
CA TYR A 74 11.85 -15.23 2.24
C TYR A 74 11.46 -15.76 0.88
N TRP A 75 12.34 -15.65 -0.11
CA TRP A 75 11.99 -15.88 -1.52
C TRP A 75 12.27 -17.30 -1.99
N CYS A 76 13.08 -18.03 -1.24
CA CYS A 76 13.46 -19.40 -1.52
C CYS A 76 12.72 -20.43 -0.63
N GLY A 77 11.55 -20.05 -0.12
CA GLY A 77 10.67 -20.94 0.63
C GLY A 77 11.06 -21.13 2.08
N CYS A 78 10.57 -22.23 2.66
CA CYS A 78 10.81 -22.59 4.05
C CYS A 78 12.30 -22.78 4.39
N ASP A 79 13.12 -23.32 3.48
CA ASP A 79 14.54 -23.58 3.75
C ASP A 79 15.33 -22.29 4.00
N ASP A 80 14.94 -21.20 3.33
CA ASP A 80 15.50 -19.85 3.48
C ASP A 80 15.11 -19.24 4.83
N ALA A 81 13.82 -19.35 5.19
CA ALA A 81 13.32 -18.91 6.48
C ALA A 81 13.97 -19.68 7.64
N LEU A 82 14.07 -21.01 7.54
CA LEU A 82 14.71 -21.86 8.55
C LEU A 82 16.21 -21.59 8.65
N CYS A 83 16.87 -21.31 7.53
CA CYS A 83 18.27 -20.91 7.53
C CYS A 83 18.49 -19.58 8.28
N SER A 84 17.55 -18.64 8.16
CA SER A 84 17.53 -17.41 8.96
C SER A 84 17.12 -17.62 10.43
N GLY A 85 16.77 -18.85 10.83
CA GLY A 85 16.25 -19.16 12.17
C GLY A 85 14.83 -18.64 12.41
N THR A 86 14.13 -18.26 11.35
CA THR A 86 12.78 -17.68 11.41
C THR A 86 11.74 -18.75 11.09
N ARG A 87 10.65 -18.78 11.87
CA ARG A 87 9.49 -19.63 11.55
C ARG A 87 8.62 -18.96 10.50
N VAL A 88 8.00 -19.75 9.63
CA VAL A 88 7.06 -19.24 8.63
C VAL A 88 5.68 -19.05 9.27
N ALA A 89 5.15 -17.83 9.17
CA ALA A 89 3.81 -17.48 9.61
C ALA A 89 2.75 -17.83 8.54
N LYS A 90 3.08 -17.66 7.25
CA LYS A 90 2.16 -17.86 6.13
C LYS A 90 2.93 -18.18 4.83
N LEU A 91 2.32 -19.00 3.96
CA LEU A 91 2.78 -19.13 2.56
C LEU A 91 2.49 -17.84 1.78
N GLY A 92 3.37 -17.50 0.84
CA GLY A 92 3.32 -16.25 0.09
C GLY A 92 4.15 -15.14 0.71
N ALA A 93 4.32 -14.05 -0.02
CA ALA A 93 5.03 -12.87 0.49
C ALA A 93 4.32 -12.28 1.71
N CYS A 94 5.09 -11.66 2.60
CA CYS A 94 4.52 -10.88 3.67
C CYS A 94 3.67 -9.75 3.12
N GLU A 95 2.61 -9.43 3.85
CA GLU A 95 1.73 -8.35 3.48
C GLU A 95 2.48 -7.02 3.62
N VAL A 96 2.92 -6.48 2.48
CA VAL A 96 3.53 -5.15 2.39
C VAL A 96 2.40 -4.13 2.50
N GLY A 97 1.86 -3.98 3.71
CA GLY A 97 0.89 -2.96 4.06
C GLY A 97 -0.58 -3.37 3.86
N SER A 98 -1.18 -3.90 4.93
CA SER A 98 -2.57 -3.60 5.26
C SER A 98 -2.63 -2.78 6.55
N GLY A 99 -2.05 -1.59 6.44
CA GLY A 99 -1.97 -0.62 7.53
C GLY A 99 -1.71 0.78 6.97
N GLY A 100 -2.66 1.29 6.19
CA GLY A 100 -2.65 2.69 5.76
C GLY A 100 -1.79 2.98 4.54
N SER A 101 -2.42 3.57 3.55
CA SER A 101 -1.87 4.02 2.28
C SER A 101 -0.53 4.79 2.41
N SER A 102 0.34 4.53 1.42
CA SER A 102 1.52 5.32 1.01
C SER A 102 2.88 5.03 1.65
N SER A 103 3.42 3.84 1.41
CA SER A 103 4.85 3.81 1.08
C SER A 103 5.02 4.41 -0.31
N LEU A 104 5.18 5.74 -0.41
CA LEU A 104 5.71 6.32 -1.64
C LEU A 104 6.33 7.71 -1.39
N PRO A 105 7.66 7.80 -1.28
CA PRO A 105 8.35 9.05 -1.61
C PRO A 105 8.03 9.55 -3.03
N GLY A 106 7.45 8.71 -3.90
CA GLY A 106 6.96 9.07 -5.23
C GLY A 106 5.55 9.71 -5.29
N GLN A 107 4.69 9.55 -4.27
CA GLN A 107 3.35 10.17 -4.30
C GLN A 107 3.44 11.67 -3.92
N ALA A 108 4.41 12.05 -3.08
CA ALA A 108 4.65 13.44 -2.72
C ALA A 108 5.14 14.29 -3.91
N LEU A 109 6.04 13.74 -4.74
CA LEU A 109 6.50 14.40 -5.97
C LEU A 109 5.39 14.52 -7.04
N LEU A 110 4.46 13.56 -7.08
CA LEU A 110 3.31 13.63 -7.98
C LEU A 110 2.33 14.73 -7.54
N LEU A 111 2.05 14.84 -6.24
CA LEU A 111 1.19 15.87 -5.68
C LEU A 111 1.71 17.28 -5.95
N ILE A 112 3.01 17.54 -5.69
CA ILE A 112 3.59 18.86 -5.97
C ILE A 112 3.54 19.18 -7.47
N HIS A 113 3.77 18.19 -8.34
CA HIS A 113 3.70 18.36 -9.78
C HIS A 113 2.28 18.71 -10.25
N ILE A 114 1.26 18.01 -9.73
CA ILE A 114 -0.14 18.28 -10.04
C ILE A 114 -0.55 19.69 -9.59
N VAL A 115 -0.21 20.08 -8.35
CA VAL A 115 -0.53 21.42 -7.83
C VAL A 115 0.15 22.51 -8.66
N TRP A 116 1.41 22.30 -9.04
CA TRP A 116 2.14 23.25 -9.90
C TRP A 116 1.50 23.40 -11.29
N LEU A 117 1.09 22.30 -11.93
CA LEU A 117 0.39 22.35 -13.21
C LEU A 117 -0.95 23.06 -13.12
N ILE A 118 -1.70 22.88 -12.02
CA ILE A 118 -2.97 23.58 -11.79
C ILE A 118 -2.72 25.09 -11.66
N LEU A 119 -1.72 25.50 -10.88
CA LEU A 119 -1.37 26.92 -10.69
C LEU A 119 -0.87 27.58 -11.99
N LEU A 120 -0.08 26.86 -12.80
CA LEU A 120 0.37 27.35 -14.10
C LEU A 120 -0.78 27.48 -15.10
N GLY A 121 -1.64 26.47 -15.20
CA GLY A 121 -2.82 26.51 -16.06
C GLY A 121 -3.74 27.68 -15.71
N PHE A 122 -3.92 27.92 -14.41
CA PHE A 122 -4.65 29.09 -13.90
C PHE A 122 -3.99 30.41 -14.32
N SER A 123 -2.68 30.54 -14.10
CA SER A 123 -1.94 31.77 -14.41
C SER A 123 -2.03 32.15 -15.90
N LEU A 124 -2.03 31.16 -16.79
CA LEU A 124 -2.22 31.34 -18.24
C LEU A 124 -3.67 31.72 -18.58
N LEU A 125 -4.65 31.03 -18.00
CA LEU A 125 -6.08 31.26 -18.27
C LEU A 125 -6.55 32.65 -17.81
N PHE A 126 -5.97 33.16 -16.71
CA PHE A 126 -6.29 34.48 -16.16
C PHE A 126 -5.33 35.59 -16.62
N GLY A 127 -4.35 35.28 -17.48
CA GLY A 127 -3.40 36.26 -18.01
C GLY A 127 -2.56 36.95 -16.92
N PHE A 128 -2.12 36.17 -15.94
CA PHE A 128 -1.18 36.60 -14.88
C PHE A 128 0.29 36.33 -15.20
N LEU A 129 0.57 35.75 -16.37
CA LEU A 129 1.92 35.58 -16.91
C LEU A 129 2.29 36.75 -17.84
#